data_AF-A0A934M694-F1
#
_entry.id   AF-A0A934M694-F1
#
_cell.length_a   1.000
_cell.length_b   1.000
_cell.length_c   1.000
_cell.angle_alpha   90.00
_cell.angle_beta   90.00
_cell.angle_gamma   90.00
#
_symmetry.space_group_name_H-M   'P 1'
#
loop_
_entity.id
_entity.type
_entity.pdbx_description
1 polymer ?
#
loop_
_entity_poly.entity_id
_entity_poly.type
_entity_poly.pdbx_seq_one_letter_code
_entity_poly.pdbx_strand_id
1 'polypeptide(L)'
;MAKLEITVCDVCSALDRSTTAVVLGAHGRSVALDLCDEHAEPVTRLMVLAQPSGGPDDVAPQIVTLATDPTRRGPRLRSVDGTPPQHH
;
A
#
# COMPACT_ATOMS: atom_id res chain seq x y z
N MET A 1 -21.13 19.32 2.55
CA MET A 1 -19.73 19.47 2.07
C MET A 1 -19.25 18.10 1.64
N ALA A 2 -18.67 17.96 0.45
CA ALA A 2 -18.14 16.69 -0.03
C ALA A 2 -16.68 16.52 0.45
N LYS A 3 -16.34 15.34 0.96
CA LYS A 3 -14.97 14.95 1.35
C LYS A 3 -14.46 13.93 0.34
N LEU A 4 -13.23 14.12 -0.15
CA LEU A 4 -12.60 13.22 -1.10
C LEU A 4 -11.41 12.53 -0.40
N GLU A 5 -11.36 11.21 -0.46
CA GLU A 5 -10.34 10.38 0.18
C GLU A 5 -9.51 9.71 -0.91
N ILE A 6 -8.18 9.89 -0.86
CA ILE A 6 -7.24 9.37 -1.86
C ILE A 6 -6.20 8.52 -1.13
N THR A 7 -6.02 7.30 -1.59
CA THR A 7 -4.91 6.43 -1.15
C THR A 7 -3.67 6.77 -1.97
N VAL A 8 -2.54 6.96 -1.30
CA VAL A 8 -1.25 7.28 -1.93
C VAL A 8 -0.18 6.31 -1.50
N CYS A 9 0.92 6.26 -2.25
CA CYS A 9 2.03 5.41 -1.89
C CYS A 9 2.62 5.80 -0.53
N ASP A 10 2.80 4.84 0.37
CA ASP A 10 3.38 5.05 1.70
C ASP A 10 4.86 5.49 1.66
N VAL A 11 5.54 5.29 0.53
CA VAL A 11 6.97 5.62 0.35
C VAL A 11 7.15 7.02 -0.23
N CYS A 12 6.55 7.31 -1.39
CA CYS A 12 6.73 8.59 -2.09
C CYS A 12 5.54 9.55 -2.03
N SER A 13 4.37 9.08 -1.58
CA SER A 13 3.14 9.88 -1.48
C SER A 13 2.68 10.56 -2.77
N ALA A 14 3.07 10.04 -3.93
CA ALA A 14 2.60 10.53 -5.23
C ALA A 14 1.08 10.37 -5.36
N LEU A 15 0.39 11.44 -5.78
CA LEU A 15 -1.07 11.50 -5.91
C LEU A 15 -1.58 11.02 -7.27
N ASP A 16 -0.71 11.00 -8.28
CA ASP A 16 -0.99 10.70 -9.67
C ASP A 16 -0.75 9.23 -10.03
N ARG A 17 -0.39 8.40 -9.05
CA ARG A 17 -0.03 6.98 -9.25
C ARG A 17 -1.01 6.05 -8.55
N SER A 18 -1.39 4.97 -9.22
CA SER A 18 -2.12 3.88 -8.60
C SER A 18 -1.27 3.18 -7.54
N THR A 19 -1.93 2.66 -6.51
CA THR A 19 -1.28 1.92 -5.42
C THR A 19 -1.82 0.50 -5.32
N THR A 20 -0.93 -0.44 -5.06
CA THR A 20 -1.23 -1.82 -4.70
C THR A 20 -1.10 -2.00 -3.19
N ALA A 21 -2.11 -2.57 -2.55
CA ALA A 21 -2.05 -2.93 -1.14
C ALA A 21 -1.22 -4.22 -0.96
N VAL A 22 -0.23 -4.18 -0.10
CA VAL A 22 0.67 -5.30 0.20
C VAL A 22 0.71 -5.54 1.71
N VAL A 23 0.65 -6.80 2.12
CA VAL A 23 0.80 -7.20 3.53
C VAL A 23 2.09 -7.99 3.68
N LEU A 24 3.02 -7.45 4.47
CA LEU A 24 4.29 -8.08 4.78
C LEU A 24 4.25 -8.68 6.18
N GLY A 25 4.44 -10.00 6.27
CA GLY A 25 4.56 -10.72 7.54
C GLY A 25 6.02 -11.05 7.87
N ALA A 26 6.49 -10.66 9.05
CA ALA A 26 7.81 -11.06 9.57
C ALA A 26 7.78 -11.21 11.10
N HIS A 27 8.33 -12.31 11.62
CA HIS A 27 8.48 -12.56 13.06
C HIS A 27 7.19 -12.36 13.88
N GLY A 28 6.06 -12.88 13.37
CA GLY A 28 4.75 -12.77 14.04
C GLY A 28 4.14 -11.37 14.01
N ARG A 29 4.71 -10.44 13.24
CA ARG A 29 4.15 -9.11 12.98
C ARG A 29 3.76 -9.01 11.52
N SER A 30 2.68 -8.29 11.25
CA SER A 30 2.28 -7.93 9.89
C SER A 30 2.22 -6.41 9.73
N VAL A 31 2.62 -5.94 8.55
CA VAL A 31 2.55 -4.53 8.16
C VAL A 31 1.80 -4.47 6.84
N ALA A 32 0.75 -3.64 6.79
CA ALA A 32 0.03 -3.32 5.56
C ALA A 32 0.57 -2.02 4.98
N LEU A 33 0.88 -2.03 3.68
CA LEU A 33 1.44 -0.91 2.93
C LEU A 33 0.66 -0.70 1.64
N ASP A 34 0.49 0.55 1.21
CA ASP A 34 0.01 0.90 -0.13
C ASP A 34 1.21 1.40 -0.96
N LEU A 35 1.57 0.70 -2.03
CA LEU A 35 2.78 0.95 -2.80
C LEU A 35 2.45 1.23 -4.26
N CYS A 36 3.02 2.27 -4.87
CA CYS A 36 2.95 2.40 -6.33
C CYS A 36 3.81 1.34 -7.02
N ASP A 37 3.58 1.11 -8.31
CA ASP A 37 4.21 0.01 -9.07
C ASP A 37 5.74 -0.07 -8.88
N GLU A 38 6.43 1.08 -8.94
CA GLU A 38 7.88 1.20 -8.73
C GLU A 38 8.34 0.71 -7.34
N HIS A 39 7.57 1.01 -6.28
CA HIS A 39 7.90 0.58 -4.92
C HIS A 39 7.38 -0.83 -4.59
N ALA A 40 6.37 -1.30 -5.31
CA ALA A 40 5.84 -2.65 -5.19
C ALA A 40 6.74 -3.68 -5.89
N GLU A 41 7.39 -3.31 -6.99
CA GLU A 41 8.24 -4.20 -7.80
C GLU A 41 9.23 -5.05 -7.00
N PRO A 42 10.09 -4.50 -6.12
CA PRO A 42 11.04 -5.32 -5.37
C PRO A 42 10.35 -6.34 -4.45
N VAL A 43 9.20 -5.96 -3.88
CA VAL A 43 8.42 -6.84 -3.01
C VAL A 43 7.79 -7.98 -3.81
N THR A 44 7.15 -7.65 -4.94
CA THR A 44 6.56 -8.63 -5.84
C THR A 44 7.62 -9.62 -6.33
N ARG A 45 8.81 -9.14 -6.69
CA ARG A 45 9.92 -10.00 -7.12
C ARG A 45 10.36 -10.99 -6.04
N LEU A 46 10.46 -10.54 -4.78
CA LEU A 46 10.79 -11.41 -3.65
C LEU A 46 9.68 -12.44 -3.38
N MET A 47 8.40 -12.06 -3.52
CA MET A 47 7.28 -12.99 -3.36
C MET A 47 7.28 -14.09 -4.43
N VAL A 48 7.59 -13.75 -5.68
CA VAL A 48 7.71 -14.74 -6.76
C VAL A 48 8.84 -15.73 -6.49
N LEU A 49 9.99 -15.25 -5.97
CA LEU A 49 11.12 -16.11 -5.61
C LEU A 49 10.83 -17.00 -4.40
N ALA A 50 9.95 -16.56 -3.51
CA ALA A 50 9.57 -17.28 -2.30
C ALA A 50 8.45 -18.31 -2.51
N GLN A 51 7.84 -18.40 -3.71
CA GLN A 51 6.85 -19.43 -4.01
C GLN A 51 7.55 -20.81 -4.09
N PRO A 52 7.30 -21.74 -3.15
CA PRO A 52 7.76 -23.11 -3.30
C PRO A 52 7.01 -23.76 -4.47
N SER A 53 7.73 -24.49 -5.31
CA SER A 53 7.17 -25.26 -6.42
C SER A 53 6.40 -26.49 -5.90
N GLY A 54 5.21 -26.26 -5.32
CA GLY A 54 4.06 -27.18 -5.21
C GLY A 54 4.25 -28.53 -4.49
N GLY A 55 3.68 -28.62 -3.28
CA GLY A 55 2.98 -29.81 -2.77
C GLY A 55 1.52 -29.42 -2.44
N PRO A 56 0.54 -30.34 -2.46
CA PRO A 56 -0.91 -30.03 -2.50
C PRO A 56 -1.52 -29.40 -1.23
N ASP A 57 -0.72 -28.98 -0.25
CA ASP A 57 -1.14 -28.32 0.99
C ASP A 57 -0.47 -26.94 1.17
N ASP A 58 0.15 -26.39 0.11
CA ASP A 58 0.85 -25.11 0.20
C ASP A 58 -0.14 -23.95 0.05
N VAL A 59 -0.46 -23.30 1.18
CA VAL A 59 -1.23 -22.05 1.21
C VAL A 59 -0.42 -20.98 0.51
N ALA A 60 -0.61 -20.88 -0.81
CA ALA A 60 0.05 -19.89 -1.65
C ALA A 60 -0.07 -18.49 -1.03
N PRO A 61 1.01 -17.68 -1.01
CA PRO A 61 0.91 -16.28 -0.63
C PRO A 61 -0.04 -15.59 -1.62
N GLN A 62 -1.27 -15.32 -1.17
CA GLN A 62 -2.26 -14.66 -2.00
C GLN A 62 -1.98 -13.16 -1.99
N ILE A 63 -1.65 -12.61 -3.17
CA ILE A 63 -1.83 -11.19 -3.42
C ILE A 63 -3.33 -10.97 -3.43
N VAL A 64 -3.88 -10.65 -2.26
CA VAL A 64 -5.28 -10.25 -2.19
C VAL A 64 -5.31 -8.81 -2.69
N THR A 65 -5.69 -8.62 -3.95
CA THR A 65 -6.15 -7.32 -4.46
C THR A 65 -7.47 -7.02 -3.76
N LEU A 66 -7.40 -6.69 -2.47
CA LEU A 66 -8.55 -6.19 -1.74
C LEU A 66 -8.90 -4.87 -2.40
N ALA A 67 -10.08 -4.83 -3.05
CA ALA A 67 -10.78 -3.59 -3.27
C ALA A 67 -10.79 -2.87 -1.92
N THR A 68 -10.04 -1.78 -1.85
CA THR A 68 -9.70 -1.09 -0.62
C THR A 68 -10.98 -0.60 0.01
N ASP A 69 -11.45 -1.28 1.07
CA ASP A 69 -12.46 -0.71 1.93
C ASP A 69 -11.77 0.34 2.82
N PRO A 70 -12.02 1.64 2.60
CA PRO A 70 -11.31 2.73 3.28
C PRO A 70 -11.62 2.76 4.79
N THR A 71 -12.64 2.03 5.26
CA THR A 71 -13.10 2.12 6.66
C THR A 71 -12.25 1.36 7.67
N ARG A 72 -11.36 0.46 7.24
CA ARG A 72 -10.62 -0.44 8.16
C ARG A 72 -9.25 0.06 8.60
N ARG A 73 -8.70 1.11 7.97
CA ARG A 73 -7.39 1.67 8.32
C ARG A 73 -7.59 3.04 8.97
N GLY A 74 -7.22 3.14 10.24
CA GLY A 74 -7.12 4.42 10.93
C GLY A 74 -6.25 5.38 10.10
N PRO A 75 -6.69 6.62 9.88
CA PRO A 75 -6.15 7.45 8.82
C PRO A 75 -4.73 7.95 9.12
N ARG A 76 -3.79 7.75 8.19
CA ARG A 76 -2.60 8.60 8.07
C ARG A 76 -2.94 9.77 7.14
N LEU A 77 -3.78 10.68 7.64
CA LEU A 77 -4.15 11.91 6.94
C LEU A 77 -2.94 12.84 6.83
N ARG A 78 -2.61 13.26 5.62
CA ARG A 78 -1.90 14.54 5.41
C ARG A 78 -2.93 15.56 4.94
N SER A 79 -3.27 16.52 5.80
CA SER A 79 -4.00 17.71 5.38
C SER A 79 -3.07 18.58 4.53
N VAL A 80 -3.48 18.89 3.31
CA VAL A 80 -2.87 19.94 2.50
C VAL A 80 -3.64 21.24 2.77
N ASP A 81 -3.37 21.87 3.91
CA ASP A 81 -3.89 23.22 4.19
C ASP A 81 -3.16 24.23 3.28
N GLY A 82 -3.86 24.68 2.25
CA GLY A 82 -3.39 25.72 1.34
C GLY A 82 -3.26 27.07 2.06
N THR A 83 -2.08 27.34 2.62
CA THR A 83 -1.69 28.68 3.04
C THR A 83 -0.76 29.26 1.98
N PRO A 84 -1.16 30.28 1.21
CA PRO A 84 -0.23 30.93 0.29
C PRO A 84 0.85 31.67 1.08
N PRO A 85 2.13 31.63 0.64
CA PRO A 85 3.20 32.36 1.31
C PRO A 85 2.95 33.87 1.16
N GLN A 86 2.77 34.56 2.29
CA GLN A 86 2.87 36.03 2.30
C GLN A 86 4.34 36.40 2.32
N HIS A 87 4.82 36.98 1.22
CA HIS A 87 6.10 37.69 1.16
C HIS A 87 5.92 39.08 1.78
N HIS A 88 6.71 39.36 2.82
CA HIS A 88 6.98 40.72 3.32
C HIS A 88 8.30 41.22 2.74
#